data_AF-A0A4Z0RKH3-F1
#
_entry.id   AF-A0A4Z0RKH3-F1
#
_cell.length_a   1.000
_cell.length_b   1.000
_cell.length_c   1.000
_cell.angle_alpha   90.00
_cell.angle_beta   90.00
_cell.angle_gamma   90.00
#
_symmetry.space_group_name_H-M   'P 1'
#
loop_
_entity.id
_entity.type
_entity.pdbx_description
1 polymer ?
#
loop_
_entity_poly.entity_id
_entity_poly.type
_entity_poly.pdbx_seq_one_letter_code
_entity_poly.pdbx_strand_id
1 'polypeptide(L)'
;MATIVEKLNTVRNAKHVSLETIALNGISADRYRQFVHSNDNITLGEITTMLDLLTMSFAELWMDTDEWDDTHGVQLDRAQTMSAEELAQKRDKTEQEYRNTGYKGFHLIALTFDVLYKRRVQVSYREPLDALLGELSRYQMLTHFEMQVFSQLAPVLRASEFYPLYEIFIRSVPEFTSYIPQRVGELVLRVHYRALVLLIHDSVNSVETMRFVLHAISKQPNNAGNLELRMLAHYAELLEEYFFGNPVHAANEFRIFIEAAQRRQVALMSFGEMTFDLAGIWQVVTSKRHHLKNDGKSLFTKPYEEQTFVSLNENIRDSVADICMVKGISKDELLSFGISKQRSDVIVDQPELMTLTEMLKMMHILRVEPTDITVYAKLTVRTPGVDWNDSFAACTAEDFKTMIQTEEDAYERTENPRHLLNSFTYRGLAGQHLIDKWLLSDDAAQLARDVQGYLDSLQVWQEADHRVARWAMLDCEDIEDVIYRALFLSRHVENRDIFRTPLNVVLHDLEPVLIQALLKRDQTRFDKILTVMNRAAAGDSKIMQWANWRTRMAINNLYATFFDDPVEAMRQLERFFTDYHMLTGKPFITSRYQVLLNDISDSYGLA
;
A
#
# COMPACT_ATOMS: atom_id res chain seq x y z
N MET A 1 -11.57 -19.79 -15.07
CA MET A 1 -11.95 -19.02 -13.86
C MET A 1 -13.21 -18.23 -14.22
N ALA A 2 -13.56 -17.17 -13.49
CA ALA A 2 -14.72 -16.33 -13.82
C ALA A 2 -14.28 -15.14 -14.70
N THR A 3 -15.17 -14.62 -15.53
CA THR A 3 -14.96 -13.31 -16.19
C THR A 3 -15.20 -12.15 -15.23
N ILE A 4 -14.73 -10.95 -15.57
CA ILE A 4 -14.98 -9.72 -14.78
C ILE A 4 -16.48 -9.48 -14.54
N VAL A 5 -17.32 -9.68 -15.55
CA VAL A 5 -18.78 -9.48 -15.44
C VAL A 5 -19.41 -10.53 -14.53
N GLU A 6 -18.99 -11.79 -14.65
CA GLU A 6 -19.45 -12.87 -13.76
C GLU A 6 -19.06 -12.60 -12.31
N LYS A 7 -17.85 -12.08 -12.08
CA LYS A 7 -17.40 -11.71 -10.75
C LYS A 7 -18.18 -10.53 -10.18
N LEU A 8 -18.39 -9.46 -10.95
CA LEU A 8 -19.26 -8.34 -10.55
C LEU A 8 -20.64 -8.84 -10.12
N ASN A 9 -21.26 -9.72 -10.91
CA ASN A 9 -22.59 -10.25 -10.60
C ASN A 9 -22.57 -11.19 -9.38
N THR A 10 -21.52 -12.00 -9.22
CA THR A 10 -21.33 -12.89 -8.07
C THR A 10 -21.22 -12.09 -6.77
N VAL A 11 -20.35 -11.07 -6.74
CA VAL A 11 -20.17 -10.20 -5.59
C VAL A 11 -21.44 -9.39 -5.32
N ARG A 12 -22.10 -8.88 -6.36
CA ARG A 12 -23.40 -8.20 -6.24
C ARG A 12 -24.45 -9.05 -5.55
N ASN A 13 -24.57 -10.33 -5.93
CA ASN A 13 -25.52 -11.25 -5.31
C ASN A 13 -25.13 -11.56 -3.86
N ALA A 14 -23.84 -11.77 -3.60
CA ALA A 14 -23.31 -12.01 -2.26
C ALA A 14 -23.50 -10.80 -1.32
N LYS A 15 -23.48 -9.58 -1.86
CA LYS A 15 -23.72 -8.33 -1.11
C LYS A 15 -25.17 -7.87 -1.12
N HIS A 16 -26.07 -8.63 -1.74
CA HIS A 16 -27.50 -8.32 -1.82
C HIS A 16 -27.83 -6.93 -2.41
N VAL A 17 -26.96 -6.34 -3.23
CA VAL A 17 -27.21 -5.02 -3.85
C VAL A 17 -28.35 -5.15 -4.86
N SER A 18 -29.45 -4.43 -4.66
CA SER A 18 -30.66 -4.57 -5.49
C SER A 18 -30.49 -3.94 -6.88
N LEU A 19 -31.35 -4.32 -7.85
CA LEU A 19 -31.39 -3.62 -9.15
C LEU A 19 -31.91 -2.18 -9.01
N GLU A 20 -32.70 -1.91 -7.99
CA GLU A 20 -33.22 -0.56 -7.70
C GLU A 20 -32.09 0.34 -7.21
N THR A 21 -31.26 -0.14 -6.29
CA THR A 21 -30.04 0.52 -5.84
C THR A 21 -29.08 0.80 -7.00
N ILE A 22 -28.91 -0.16 -7.91
CA ILE A 22 -28.08 0.03 -9.13
C ILE A 22 -28.67 1.14 -10.02
N ALA A 23 -30.00 1.18 -10.18
CA ALA A 23 -30.69 2.21 -10.95
C ALA A 23 -30.59 3.61 -10.31
N LEU A 24 -30.68 3.70 -8.98
CA LEU A 24 -30.46 4.95 -8.23
C LEU A 24 -29.07 5.53 -8.46
N ASN A 25 -28.08 4.68 -8.74
CA ASN A 25 -26.69 5.07 -8.96
C ASN A 25 -26.34 5.21 -10.46
N GLY A 26 -27.33 5.23 -11.35
CA GLY A 26 -27.16 5.63 -12.74
C GLY A 26 -27.11 4.50 -13.78
N ILE A 27 -27.27 3.24 -13.38
CA ILE A 27 -27.32 2.09 -14.31
C ILE A 27 -28.74 1.52 -14.32
N SER A 28 -29.48 1.69 -15.42
CA SER A 28 -30.85 1.16 -15.50
C SER A 28 -30.88 -0.38 -15.39
N ALA A 29 -32.00 -0.93 -14.89
CA ALA A 29 -32.15 -2.39 -14.75
C ALA A 29 -32.01 -3.13 -16.09
N ASP A 30 -32.49 -2.54 -17.19
CA ASP A 30 -32.33 -3.13 -18.53
C ASP A 30 -30.87 -3.11 -18.98
N ARG A 31 -30.15 -2.00 -18.71
CA ARG A 31 -28.73 -1.90 -19.00
C ARG A 31 -27.90 -2.90 -18.19
N TYR A 32 -28.21 -3.07 -16.91
CA TYR A 32 -27.60 -4.09 -16.06
C TYR A 32 -27.78 -5.50 -16.64
N ARG A 33 -29.02 -5.87 -16.98
CA ARG A 33 -29.30 -7.20 -17.57
C ARG A 33 -28.57 -7.40 -18.90
N GLN A 34 -28.45 -6.35 -19.71
CA GLN A 34 -27.74 -6.43 -20.98
C GLN A 34 -26.27 -6.80 -20.79
N PHE A 35 -25.54 -6.16 -19.87
CA PHE A 35 -24.12 -6.48 -19.72
C PHE A 35 -23.90 -7.83 -19.01
N VAL A 36 -24.74 -8.22 -18.05
CA VAL A 36 -24.68 -9.56 -17.42
C VAL A 36 -24.87 -10.70 -18.44
N HIS A 37 -25.57 -10.45 -19.54
CA HIS A 37 -25.78 -11.43 -20.60
C HIS A 37 -24.80 -11.34 -21.77
N SER A 38 -24.11 -10.22 -21.96
CA SER A 38 -23.28 -9.99 -23.15
C SER A 38 -21.77 -10.01 -22.91
N ASN A 39 -21.30 -10.02 -21.65
CA ASN A 39 -19.88 -10.01 -21.20
C ASN A 39 -18.97 -8.89 -21.75
N ASP A 40 -19.22 -8.34 -22.94
CA ASP A 40 -18.34 -7.42 -23.67
C ASP A 40 -18.86 -5.97 -23.72
N ASN A 41 -20.09 -5.72 -23.26
CA ASN A 41 -20.76 -4.42 -23.47
C ASN A 41 -20.80 -3.53 -22.22
N ILE A 42 -20.10 -3.86 -21.14
CA ILE A 42 -19.99 -3.00 -19.97
C ILE A 42 -18.92 -1.92 -20.20
N THR A 43 -19.21 -0.68 -19.80
CA THR A 43 -18.24 0.42 -19.89
C THR A 43 -17.46 0.61 -18.58
N LEU A 44 -16.31 1.29 -18.65
CA LEU A 44 -15.51 1.65 -17.48
C LEU A 44 -16.30 2.47 -16.46
N GLY A 45 -17.16 3.39 -16.91
CA GLY A 45 -18.05 4.14 -16.01
C GLY A 45 -19.01 3.21 -15.25
N GLU A 46 -19.59 2.24 -15.96
CA GLU A 46 -20.47 1.24 -15.35
C GLU A 46 -19.72 0.33 -14.38
N ILE A 47 -18.50 -0.11 -14.75
CA ILE A 47 -17.62 -0.87 -13.84
C ILE A 47 -17.33 -0.03 -12.59
N THR A 48 -16.97 1.24 -12.75
CA THR A 48 -16.66 2.15 -11.64
C THR A 48 -17.85 2.30 -10.68
N THR A 49 -19.05 2.56 -11.22
CA THR A 49 -20.29 2.62 -10.42
C THR A 49 -20.56 1.30 -9.70
N MET A 50 -20.38 0.16 -10.37
CA MET A 50 -20.54 -1.15 -9.74
C MET A 50 -19.50 -1.38 -8.65
N LEU A 51 -18.24 -1.01 -8.85
CA LEU A 51 -17.19 -1.11 -7.84
C LEU A 51 -17.50 -0.28 -6.58
N ASP A 52 -17.99 0.94 -6.77
CA ASP A 52 -18.46 1.79 -5.67
C ASP A 52 -19.59 1.11 -4.88
N LEU A 53 -20.61 0.58 -5.57
CA LEU A 53 -21.74 -0.12 -4.96
C LEU A 53 -21.34 -1.40 -4.23
N LEU A 54 -20.33 -2.09 -4.74
CA LEU A 54 -19.81 -3.34 -4.17
C LEU A 54 -18.72 -3.11 -3.13
N THR A 55 -18.35 -1.84 -2.90
CA THR A 55 -17.24 -1.44 -2.02
C THR A 55 -15.96 -2.21 -2.31
N MET A 56 -15.69 -2.43 -3.60
CA MET A 56 -14.62 -3.27 -4.13
C MET A 56 -13.62 -2.42 -4.92
N SER A 57 -12.33 -2.70 -4.77
CA SER A 57 -11.29 -2.08 -5.60
C SER A 57 -11.27 -2.65 -7.03
N PHE A 58 -10.65 -1.91 -7.94
CA PHE A 58 -10.33 -2.44 -9.26
C PHE A 58 -9.34 -3.62 -9.18
N ALA A 59 -8.37 -3.54 -8.26
CA ALA A 59 -7.41 -4.61 -8.01
C ALA A 59 -8.09 -5.90 -7.53
N GLU A 60 -9.05 -5.80 -6.62
CA GLU A 60 -9.86 -6.91 -6.13
C GLU A 60 -10.70 -7.51 -7.23
N LEU A 61 -11.39 -6.70 -8.03
CA LEU A 61 -12.22 -7.21 -9.11
C LEU A 61 -11.42 -8.07 -10.09
N TRP A 62 -10.17 -7.74 -10.35
CA TRP A 62 -9.32 -8.48 -11.28
C TRP A 62 -8.80 -9.81 -10.71
N MET A 63 -8.83 -10.01 -9.38
CA MET A 63 -8.33 -11.26 -8.79
C MET A 63 -9.15 -12.49 -9.16
N ASP A 64 -8.49 -13.64 -9.31
CA ASP A 64 -9.15 -14.93 -9.56
C ASP A 64 -10.08 -14.91 -10.81
N THR A 65 -9.87 -13.96 -11.72
CA THR A 65 -10.50 -13.90 -13.04
C THR A 65 -9.53 -14.41 -14.10
N ASP A 66 -10.03 -14.91 -15.22
CA ASP A 66 -9.18 -15.38 -16.32
C ASP A 66 -8.36 -14.22 -16.94
N GLU A 67 -8.85 -12.98 -16.80
CA GLU A 67 -8.20 -11.75 -17.31
C GLU A 67 -7.06 -11.23 -16.41
N TRP A 68 -6.86 -11.81 -15.21
CA TRP A 68 -5.73 -11.48 -14.33
C TRP A 68 -4.38 -11.81 -14.97
N ASP A 69 -4.28 -13.00 -15.54
CA ASP A 69 -3.06 -13.49 -16.18
C ASP A 69 -2.77 -12.75 -17.49
N ASP A 70 -3.83 -12.26 -18.16
CA ASP A 70 -3.72 -11.51 -19.41
C ASP A 70 -3.17 -10.10 -19.17
N THR A 71 -3.51 -9.40 -18.09
CA THR A 71 -3.14 -7.98 -17.87
C THR A 71 -1.72 -7.73 -17.32
N HIS A 72 -0.79 -8.68 -17.52
CA HIS A 72 0.58 -8.73 -16.97
C HIS A 72 0.70 -9.04 -15.46
N GLY A 73 -0.38 -9.43 -14.79
CA GLY A 73 -0.41 -9.64 -13.34
C GLY A 73 0.75 -10.51 -12.79
N VAL A 74 1.42 -10.03 -11.74
CA VAL A 74 2.30 -10.79 -10.80
C VAL A 74 3.55 -11.44 -11.41
N GLN A 75 3.82 -11.30 -12.71
CA GLN A 75 4.87 -12.12 -13.34
C GLN A 75 6.29 -11.87 -12.78
N LEU A 76 6.56 -10.67 -12.27
CA LEU A 76 7.90 -10.25 -11.87
C LEU A 76 8.21 -10.36 -10.37
N ASP A 77 7.22 -10.53 -9.49
CA ASP A 77 7.41 -10.39 -8.04
C ASP A 77 8.44 -11.37 -7.45
N ARG A 78 8.58 -12.55 -8.05
CA ARG A 78 9.53 -13.59 -7.63
C ARG A 78 10.72 -13.76 -8.58
N ALA A 79 10.88 -12.87 -9.56
CA ALA A 79 11.88 -13.05 -10.61
C ALA A 79 13.32 -13.16 -10.03
N GLN A 80 13.66 -12.41 -8.97
CA GLN A 80 14.97 -12.54 -8.32
C GLN A 80 15.24 -13.94 -7.75
N THR A 81 14.21 -14.67 -7.30
CA THR A 81 14.40 -15.96 -6.60
C THR A 81 14.21 -17.17 -7.50
N MET A 82 13.76 -16.96 -8.75
CA MET A 82 13.59 -18.03 -9.75
C MET A 82 14.92 -18.63 -10.20
N SER A 83 14.90 -19.93 -10.48
CA SER A 83 16.01 -20.65 -11.12
C SER A 83 16.28 -20.14 -12.54
N ALA A 84 17.45 -20.46 -13.09
CA ALA A 84 17.78 -20.11 -14.48
C ALA A 84 16.80 -20.75 -15.48
N GLU A 85 16.35 -21.97 -15.22
CA GLU A 85 15.41 -22.70 -16.08
C GLU A 85 14.03 -22.04 -16.09
N GLU A 86 13.51 -21.66 -14.92
CA GLU A 86 12.23 -20.94 -14.82
C GLU A 86 12.29 -19.58 -15.52
N LEU A 87 13.39 -18.83 -15.34
CA LEU A 87 13.59 -17.54 -16.01
C LEU A 87 13.64 -17.69 -17.53
N ALA A 88 14.31 -18.72 -18.06
CA ALA A 88 14.36 -18.97 -19.50
C ALA A 88 12.98 -19.35 -20.06
N GLN A 89 12.24 -20.23 -19.38
CA GLN A 89 10.89 -20.61 -19.80
C GLN A 89 9.93 -19.42 -19.80
N LYS A 90 9.98 -18.59 -18.76
CA LYS A 90 9.15 -17.37 -18.67
C LYS A 90 9.53 -16.37 -19.75
N ARG A 91 10.84 -16.10 -19.96
CA ARG A 91 11.33 -15.25 -21.06
C ARG A 91 10.76 -15.70 -22.40
N ASP A 92 10.90 -16.97 -22.75
CA ASP A 92 10.52 -17.48 -24.07
C ASP A 92 9.01 -17.40 -24.29
N LYS A 93 8.23 -17.70 -23.24
CA LYS A 93 6.76 -17.55 -23.27
C LYS A 93 6.36 -16.09 -23.51
N THR A 94 6.90 -15.17 -22.72
CA THR A 94 6.55 -13.74 -22.78
C THR A 94 7.03 -13.10 -24.10
N GLU A 95 8.20 -13.48 -24.60
CA GLU A 95 8.68 -13.03 -25.91
C GLU A 95 7.78 -13.52 -27.06
N GLN A 96 7.24 -14.74 -26.96
CA GLN A 96 6.24 -15.22 -27.92
C GLN A 96 4.92 -14.42 -27.83
N GLU A 97 4.47 -14.07 -26.63
CA GLU A 97 3.30 -13.19 -26.41
C GLU A 97 3.52 -11.80 -27.03
N TYR A 98 4.72 -11.22 -26.87
CA TYR A 98 5.08 -9.97 -27.54
C TYR A 98 5.00 -10.10 -29.07
N ARG A 99 5.55 -11.17 -29.66
CA ARG A 99 5.48 -11.40 -31.12
C ARG A 99 4.07 -11.58 -31.64
N ASN A 100 3.19 -12.17 -30.84
CA ASN A 100 1.80 -12.40 -31.22
C ASN A 100 0.95 -11.13 -31.13
N THR A 101 1.22 -10.26 -30.16
CA THR A 101 0.33 -9.13 -29.81
C THR A 101 0.89 -7.77 -30.19
N GLY A 102 2.22 -7.63 -30.25
CA GLY A 102 2.92 -6.36 -30.39
C GLY A 102 2.98 -5.52 -29.10
N TYR A 103 2.38 -5.97 -27.99
CA TYR A 103 2.33 -5.16 -26.77
C TYR A 103 3.69 -5.04 -26.09
N LYS A 104 4.18 -3.81 -25.98
CA LYS A 104 5.52 -3.49 -25.47
C LYS A 104 5.76 -3.96 -24.03
N GLY A 105 4.72 -4.05 -23.21
CA GLY A 105 4.83 -4.58 -21.83
C GLY A 105 5.45 -5.97 -21.77
N PHE A 106 4.98 -6.89 -22.62
CA PHE A 106 5.56 -8.24 -22.72
C PHE A 106 7.04 -8.21 -23.10
N HIS A 107 7.44 -7.35 -24.04
CA HIS A 107 8.85 -7.23 -24.40
C HIS A 107 9.72 -6.77 -23.22
N LEU A 108 9.26 -5.79 -22.43
CA LEU A 108 9.99 -5.32 -21.25
C LEU A 108 10.11 -6.41 -20.17
N ILE A 109 9.05 -7.20 -19.94
CA ILE A 109 9.11 -8.36 -19.05
C ILE A 109 10.11 -9.41 -19.57
N ALA A 110 10.05 -9.76 -20.85
CA ALA A 110 10.94 -10.75 -21.46
C ALA A 110 12.40 -10.32 -21.35
N LEU A 111 12.72 -9.06 -21.64
CA LEU A 111 14.08 -8.52 -21.44
C LEU A 111 14.50 -8.57 -19.98
N THR A 112 13.58 -8.30 -19.04
CA THR A 112 13.87 -8.37 -17.60
C THR A 112 14.24 -9.79 -17.18
N PHE A 113 13.47 -10.78 -17.62
CA PHE A 113 13.81 -12.19 -17.41
C PHE A 113 15.13 -12.57 -18.07
N ASP A 114 15.43 -12.07 -19.28
CA ASP A 114 16.69 -12.36 -19.96
C ASP A 114 17.90 -11.77 -19.23
N VAL A 115 17.79 -10.56 -18.66
CA VAL A 115 18.84 -9.98 -17.81
C VAL A 115 19.10 -10.87 -16.58
N LEU A 116 18.05 -11.26 -15.87
CA LEU A 116 18.17 -12.09 -14.67
C LEU A 116 18.69 -13.49 -15.00
N TYR A 117 18.21 -14.10 -16.09
CA TYR A 117 18.69 -15.39 -16.59
C TYR A 117 20.19 -15.33 -16.90
N LYS A 118 20.61 -14.38 -17.75
CA LYS A 118 22.01 -14.22 -18.16
C LYS A 118 22.93 -13.95 -16.98
N ARG A 119 22.47 -13.18 -15.99
CA ARG A 119 23.18 -13.01 -14.71
C ARG A 119 23.32 -14.33 -13.96
N ARG A 120 22.25 -15.13 -13.85
CA ARG A 120 22.26 -16.41 -13.13
C ARG A 120 23.23 -17.42 -13.75
N VAL A 121 23.32 -17.45 -15.09
CA VAL A 121 24.27 -18.32 -15.82
C VAL A 121 25.63 -17.66 -16.11
N GLN A 122 25.90 -16.51 -15.49
CA GLN A 122 27.19 -15.80 -15.54
C GLN A 122 27.67 -15.41 -16.95
N VAL A 123 26.74 -15.02 -17.83
CA VAL A 123 27.04 -14.48 -19.16
C VAL A 123 26.68 -13.00 -19.26
N SER A 124 27.18 -12.32 -20.30
CA SER A 124 26.89 -10.90 -20.50
C SER A 124 25.40 -10.65 -20.70
N TYR A 125 24.82 -9.81 -19.85
CA TYR A 125 23.44 -9.34 -19.91
C TYR A 125 23.33 -7.89 -20.42
N ARG A 126 24.40 -7.35 -21.03
CA ARG A 126 24.46 -5.94 -21.43
C ARG A 126 23.47 -5.56 -22.51
N GLU A 127 23.40 -6.34 -23.58
CA GLU A 127 22.47 -6.08 -24.69
C GLU A 127 20.98 -5.97 -24.24
N PRO A 128 20.39 -6.95 -23.53
CA PRO A 128 19.01 -6.82 -23.08
C PRO A 128 18.83 -5.71 -22.02
N LEU A 129 19.86 -5.45 -21.20
CA LEU A 129 19.84 -4.36 -20.24
C LEU A 129 19.83 -2.98 -20.93
N ASP A 130 20.69 -2.77 -21.92
CA ASP A 130 20.78 -1.49 -22.65
C ASP A 130 19.48 -1.21 -23.42
N ALA A 131 18.83 -2.25 -23.95
CA ALA A 131 17.50 -2.14 -24.55
C ALA A 131 16.44 -1.70 -23.52
N LEU A 132 16.42 -2.30 -22.32
CA LEU A 132 15.53 -1.88 -21.22
C LEU A 132 15.78 -0.44 -20.80
N LEU A 133 17.04 -0.08 -20.55
CA LEU A 133 17.42 1.26 -20.10
C LEU A 133 17.05 2.31 -21.15
N GLY A 134 17.32 2.03 -22.43
CA GLY A 134 17.00 2.93 -23.54
C GLY A 134 15.51 3.20 -23.70
N GLU A 135 14.65 2.29 -23.24
CA GLU A 135 13.20 2.50 -23.20
C GLU A 135 12.74 3.20 -21.93
N LEU A 136 13.11 2.69 -20.75
CA LEU A 136 12.69 3.27 -19.47
C LEU A 136 13.16 4.72 -19.30
N SER A 137 14.34 5.08 -19.82
CA SER A 137 14.87 6.45 -19.72
C SER A 137 14.08 7.49 -20.52
N ARG A 138 13.19 7.07 -21.44
CA ARG A 138 12.36 7.97 -22.24
C ARG A 138 11.10 8.41 -21.49
N TYR A 139 10.73 7.70 -20.44
CA TYR A 139 9.51 7.99 -19.69
C TYR A 139 9.73 9.15 -18.72
N GLN A 140 8.69 9.94 -18.51
CA GLN A 140 8.68 10.96 -17.45
C GLN A 140 8.06 10.43 -16.14
N MET A 141 7.44 9.25 -16.20
CA MET A 141 6.76 8.59 -15.10
C MET A 141 6.81 7.06 -15.24
N LEU A 142 6.83 6.34 -14.12
CA LEU A 142 6.65 4.89 -14.05
C LEU A 142 5.27 4.57 -13.44
N THR A 143 4.49 3.70 -14.06
CA THR A 143 3.33 3.07 -13.40
C THR A 143 3.82 1.89 -12.53
N HIS A 144 2.92 1.23 -11.80
CA HIS A 144 3.27 0.05 -11.00
C HIS A 144 4.03 -1.00 -11.82
N PHE A 145 3.61 -1.21 -13.07
CA PHE A 145 4.29 -2.08 -14.03
C PHE A 145 5.79 -1.76 -14.19
N GLU A 146 6.13 -0.52 -14.58
CA GLU A 146 7.55 -0.20 -14.80
C GLU A 146 8.33 -0.08 -13.48
N MET A 147 7.65 0.30 -12.40
CA MET A 147 8.25 0.24 -11.07
C MET A 147 8.70 -1.20 -10.77
N GLN A 148 7.89 -2.22 -11.08
CA GLN A 148 8.25 -3.63 -10.84
C GLN A 148 9.49 -4.00 -11.63
N VAL A 149 9.50 -3.68 -12.94
CA VAL A 149 10.68 -3.87 -13.81
C VAL A 149 11.91 -3.21 -13.17
N PHE A 150 11.81 -1.94 -12.81
CA PHE A 150 12.94 -1.20 -12.22
C PHE A 150 13.43 -1.84 -10.91
N SER A 151 12.53 -2.27 -10.03
CA SER A 151 12.87 -2.94 -8.77
C SER A 151 13.62 -4.25 -8.97
N GLN A 152 13.24 -5.04 -9.98
CA GLN A 152 13.94 -6.28 -10.31
C GLN A 152 15.32 -6.01 -10.93
N LEU A 153 15.49 -4.90 -11.65
CA LEU A 153 16.77 -4.52 -12.22
C LEU A 153 17.69 -3.82 -11.20
N ALA A 154 17.14 -3.15 -10.20
CA ALA A 154 17.89 -2.32 -9.24
C ALA A 154 19.18 -2.97 -8.69
N PRO A 155 19.20 -4.26 -8.27
CA PRO A 155 20.41 -4.91 -7.78
C PRO A 155 21.54 -5.03 -8.81
N VAL A 156 21.24 -5.03 -10.11
CA VAL A 156 22.22 -5.24 -11.20
C VAL A 156 22.73 -3.96 -11.83
N LEU A 157 22.08 -2.82 -11.56
CA LEU A 157 22.42 -1.52 -12.16
C LEU A 157 23.63 -0.88 -11.47
N ARG A 158 24.47 -0.23 -12.27
CA ARG A 158 25.51 0.70 -11.80
C ARG A 158 24.89 2.06 -11.47
N ALA A 159 25.57 2.88 -10.68
CA ALA A 159 25.09 4.22 -10.29
C ALA A 159 24.65 5.10 -11.48
N SER A 160 25.42 5.09 -12.57
CA SER A 160 25.12 5.87 -13.79
C SER A 160 23.88 5.39 -14.55
N GLU A 161 23.44 4.15 -14.31
CA GLU A 161 22.26 3.55 -14.93
C GLU A 161 21.05 3.65 -13.98
N PHE A 162 21.29 3.53 -12.69
CA PHE A 162 20.27 3.52 -11.64
C PHE A 162 19.68 4.91 -11.39
N TYR A 163 20.51 5.94 -11.15
CA TYR A 163 20.00 7.24 -10.67
C TYR A 163 19.13 7.99 -11.69
N PRO A 164 19.39 7.93 -13.01
CA PRO A 164 18.45 8.49 -13.98
C PRO A 164 17.05 7.85 -13.90
N LEU A 165 16.97 6.53 -13.69
CA LEU A 165 15.69 5.84 -13.49
C LEU A 165 15.08 6.13 -12.12
N TYR A 166 15.92 6.25 -11.09
CA TYR A 166 15.50 6.65 -9.74
C TYR A 166 14.83 8.03 -9.76
N GLU A 167 15.34 8.99 -10.55
CA GLU A 167 14.70 10.31 -10.71
C GLU A 167 13.28 10.22 -11.28
N ILE A 168 13.05 9.32 -12.25
CA ILE A 168 11.71 9.06 -12.80
C ILE A 168 10.83 8.39 -11.74
N PHE A 169 11.38 7.39 -11.04
CA PHE A 169 10.71 6.68 -9.96
C PHE A 169 10.23 7.63 -8.86
N ILE A 170 11.08 8.52 -8.35
CA ILE A 170 10.75 9.48 -7.30
C ILE A 170 9.61 10.43 -7.70
N ARG A 171 9.55 10.83 -8.98
CA ARG A 171 8.45 11.65 -9.49
C ARG A 171 7.11 10.91 -9.56
N SER A 172 7.14 9.57 -9.54
CA SER A 172 5.98 8.71 -9.77
C SER A 172 5.40 8.12 -8.48
N VAL A 173 6.21 7.90 -7.45
CA VAL A 173 5.77 7.30 -6.18
C VAL A 173 4.67 8.09 -5.44
N PRO A 174 4.65 9.44 -5.47
CA PRO A 174 3.59 10.20 -4.78
C PRO A 174 2.16 9.87 -5.20
N GLU A 175 1.92 9.34 -6.41
CA GLU A 175 0.59 8.88 -6.81
C GLU A 175 0.02 7.83 -5.86
N PHE A 176 0.88 6.95 -5.35
CA PHE A 176 0.48 5.83 -4.51
C PHE A 176 0.22 6.25 -3.05
N THR A 177 0.44 7.52 -2.67
CA THR A 177 0.21 8.06 -1.31
C THR A 177 -1.11 7.61 -0.67
N SER A 178 -2.19 7.63 -1.45
CA SER A 178 -3.55 7.32 -0.98
C SER A 178 -3.90 5.84 -0.94
N TYR A 179 -3.11 5.01 -1.63
CA TYR A 179 -3.27 3.56 -1.79
C TYR A 179 -1.91 2.93 -2.14
N ILE A 180 -1.19 2.45 -1.12
CA ILE A 180 0.04 1.66 -1.31
C ILE A 180 -0.29 0.20 -1.00
N PRO A 181 -0.58 -0.63 -2.02
CA PRO A 181 -0.63 -2.07 -1.80
C PRO A 181 0.70 -2.58 -1.26
N GLN A 182 0.66 -3.68 -0.51
CA GLN A 182 1.86 -4.27 0.10
C GLN A 182 3.03 -4.41 -0.90
N ARG A 183 2.76 -4.85 -2.13
CA ARG A 183 3.77 -5.05 -3.18
C ARG A 183 4.46 -3.76 -3.62
N VAL A 184 3.70 -2.67 -3.74
CA VAL A 184 4.25 -1.34 -4.03
C VAL A 184 5.14 -0.88 -2.87
N GLY A 185 4.71 -1.12 -1.63
CA GLY A 185 5.51 -0.81 -0.44
C GLY A 185 6.87 -1.53 -0.43
N GLU A 186 6.89 -2.83 -0.69
CA GLU A 186 8.13 -3.63 -0.76
C GLU A 186 9.05 -3.14 -1.87
N LEU A 187 8.47 -2.82 -3.01
CA LEU A 187 9.18 -2.30 -4.16
C LEU A 187 9.88 -0.98 -3.86
N VAL A 188 9.15 -0.05 -3.23
CA VAL A 188 9.65 1.26 -2.85
C VAL A 188 10.81 1.14 -1.87
N LEU A 189 10.68 0.27 -0.86
CA LEU A 189 11.76 -0.04 0.07
C LEU A 189 13.02 -0.57 -0.64
N ARG A 190 12.82 -1.51 -1.58
CA ARG A 190 13.91 -2.11 -2.37
C ARG A 190 14.67 -1.07 -3.20
N VAL A 191 13.96 -0.18 -3.88
CA VAL A 191 14.56 0.87 -4.72
C VAL A 191 15.30 1.91 -3.88
N HIS A 192 14.69 2.43 -2.81
CA HIS A 192 15.34 3.39 -1.92
C HIS A 192 16.57 2.83 -1.22
N TYR A 193 16.48 1.58 -0.77
CA TYR A 193 17.63 0.87 -0.21
C TYR A 193 18.78 0.80 -1.21
N ARG A 194 18.50 0.43 -2.46
CA ARG A 194 19.53 0.40 -3.51
C ARG A 194 20.13 1.78 -3.76
N ALA A 195 19.32 2.84 -3.73
CA ALA A 195 19.78 4.21 -3.87
C ALA A 195 20.80 4.59 -2.78
N LEU A 196 20.56 4.21 -1.52
CA LEU A 196 21.50 4.39 -0.41
C LEU A 196 22.79 3.60 -0.61
N VAL A 197 22.68 2.32 -0.99
CA VAL A 197 23.86 1.48 -1.22
C VAL A 197 24.72 2.05 -2.35
N LEU A 198 24.13 2.58 -3.41
CA LEU A 198 24.89 3.16 -4.52
C LEU A 198 25.60 4.46 -4.16
N LEU A 199 25.16 5.20 -3.13
CA LEU A 199 25.90 6.36 -2.62
C LEU A 199 27.29 5.95 -2.10
N ILE A 200 27.48 4.69 -1.72
CA ILE A 200 28.77 4.14 -1.29
C ILE A 200 29.78 4.07 -2.45
N HIS A 201 29.35 4.00 -3.70
CA HIS A 201 30.26 3.74 -4.82
C HIS A 201 31.13 4.94 -5.17
N ASP A 202 32.43 4.79 -5.39
CA ASP A 202 33.39 5.91 -5.60
C ASP A 202 33.04 6.86 -6.75
N SER A 203 32.36 6.34 -7.78
CA SER A 203 31.85 7.17 -8.89
C SER A 203 30.78 8.18 -8.46
N VAL A 204 30.20 8.02 -7.26
CA VAL A 204 29.19 8.89 -6.68
C VAL A 204 29.87 9.75 -5.63
N ASN A 205 30.30 10.93 -6.06
CA ASN A 205 31.04 11.88 -5.23
C ASN A 205 30.42 13.29 -5.27
N SER A 206 29.26 13.48 -5.90
CA SER A 206 28.58 14.77 -5.95
C SER A 206 27.77 15.00 -4.67
N VAL A 207 27.95 16.17 -4.06
CA VAL A 207 27.12 16.64 -2.94
C VAL A 207 25.65 16.73 -3.34
N GLU A 208 25.36 17.17 -4.56
CA GLU A 208 23.98 17.28 -5.07
C GLU A 208 23.31 15.93 -5.19
N THR A 209 24.05 14.90 -5.65
CA THR A 209 23.52 13.53 -5.72
C THR A 209 23.23 12.96 -4.34
N MET A 210 24.15 13.16 -3.37
CA MET A 210 23.92 12.75 -1.98
C MET A 210 22.66 13.42 -1.41
N ARG A 211 22.55 14.75 -1.56
CA ARG A 211 21.41 15.52 -1.05
C ARG A 211 20.10 15.08 -1.68
N PHE A 212 20.06 14.92 -3.00
CA PHE A 212 18.86 14.47 -3.71
C PHE A 212 18.35 13.13 -3.18
N VAL A 213 19.24 12.14 -3.03
CA VAL A 213 18.84 10.80 -2.57
C VAL A 213 18.30 10.87 -1.13
N LEU A 214 18.97 11.58 -0.24
CA LEU A 214 18.53 11.71 1.16
C LEU A 214 17.20 12.46 1.26
N HIS A 215 17.02 13.56 0.51
CA HIS A 215 15.74 14.28 0.46
C HIS A 215 14.61 13.42 -0.11
N ALA A 216 14.88 12.67 -1.19
CA ALA A 216 13.88 11.81 -1.81
C ALA A 216 13.40 10.70 -0.86
N ILE A 217 14.30 10.17 -0.04
CA ILE A 217 13.96 9.16 0.97
C ILE A 217 13.24 9.80 2.17
N SER A 218 13.73 10.93 2.70
CA SER A 218 13.11 11.58 3.86
C SER A 218 11.71 12.13 3.55
N LYS A 219 11.47 12.55 2.32
CA LYS A 219 10.17 13.02 1.83
C LYS A 219 9.30 11.93 1.22
N GLN A 220 9.75 10.68 1.23
CA GLN A 220 8.99 9.54 0.73
C GLN A 220 7.61 9.50 1.41
N PRO A 221 6.52 9.56 0.64
CA PRO A 221 5.20 9.38 1.20
C PRO A 221 5.06 8.06 1.93
N ASN A 222 4.53 8.10 3.15
CA ASN A 222 4.41 6.94 4.00
C ASN A 222 3.11 7.01 4.80
N ASN A 223 2.22 6.03 4.62
CA ASN A 223 1.11 5.90 5.57
C ASN A 223 1.68 5.61 6.97
N ALA A 224 1.00 6.03 8.04
CA ALA A 224 1.45 5.71 9.40
C ALA A 224 1.43 4.21 9.76
N GLY A 225 0.97 3.33 8.86
CA GLY A 225 1.04 1.88 9.00
C GLY A 225 2.32 1.23 8.49
N ASN A 226 3.20 1.95 7.77
CA ASN A 226 4.44 1.41 7.20
C ASN A 226 5.66 1.85 8.01
N LEU A 227 5.98 1.10 9.06
CA LEU A 227 7.09 1.36 9.97
C LEU A 227 8.43 1.43 9.21
N GLU A 228 8.64 0.55 8.24
CA GLU A 228 9.90 0.41 7.53
C GLU A 228 10.21 1.63 6.66
N LEU A 229 9.20 2.17 5.95
CA LEU A 229 9.37 3.41 5.20
C LEU A 229 9.63 4.61 6.13
N ARG A 230 8.98 4.67 7.31
CA ARG A 230 9.23 5.73 8.29
C ARG A 230 10.61 5.66 8.90
N MET A 231 11.06 4.44 9.25
CA MET A 231 12.41 4.21 9.71
C MET A 231 13.45 4.61 8.68
N LEU A 232 13.20 4.25 7.41
CA LEU A 232 14.09 4.61 6.31
C LEU A 232 14.13 6.13 6.08
N ALA A 233 12.99 6.81 6.16
CA ALA A 233 12.90 8.26 6.06
C ALA A 233 13.68 8.95 7.19
N HIS A 234 13.46 8.54 8.45
CA HIS A 234 14.18 9.11 9.59
C HIS A 234 15.69 8.80 9.53
N TYR A 235 16.07 7.61 9.10
CA TYR A 235 17.47 7.25 8.86
C TYR A 235 18.12 8.17 7.80
N ALA A 236 17.39 8.54 6.75
CA ALA A 236 17.88 9.50 5.75
C ALA A 236 17.99 10.93 6.31
N GLU A 237 17.07 11.37 7.17
CA GLU A 237 17.16 12.66 7.89
C GLU A 237 18.42 12.72 8.77
N LEU A 238 18.73 11.64 9.50
CA LEU A 238 19.95 11.55 10.31
C LEU A 238 21.21 11.64 9.45
N LEU A 239 21.23 10.99 8.29
CA LEU A 239 22.33 11.12 7.33
C LEU A 239 22.41 12.55 6.78
N GLU A 240 21.28 13.17 6.45
CA GLU A 240 21.24 14.55 5.94
C GLU A 240 21.84 15.53 6.95
N GLU A 241 21.41 15.46 8.21
CA GLU A 241 21.96 16.24 9.32
C GLU A 241 23.46 15.95 9.51
N TYR A 242 23.90 14.70 9.32
CA TYR A 242 25.31 14.35 9.40
C TYR A 242 26.16 15.02 8.31
N PHE A 243 25.70 15.01 7.06
CA PHE A 243 26.46 15.58 5.95
C PHE A 243 26.37 17.11 5.90
N PHE A 244 25.18 17.66 6.11
CA PHE A 244 24.83 19.05 5.80
C PHE A 244 24.44 19.91 7.00
N GLY A 245 24.26 19.32 8.17
CA GLY A 245 23.95 20.00 9.43
C GLY A 245 25.02 19.77 10.50
N ASN A 246 24.61 19.34 11.69
CA ASN A 246 25.47 19.04 12.81
C ASN A 246 25.85 17.55 12.88
N PRO A 247 27.07 17.17 12.44
CA PRO A 247 27.50 15.78 12.42
C PRO A 247 27.70 15.12 13.78
N VAL A 248 28.05 15.89 14.80
CA VAL A 248 28.25 15.36 16.16
C VAL A 248 26.89 15.00 16.74
N HIS A 249 25.90 15.87 16.55
CA HIS A 249 24.53 15.61 16.94
C HIS A 249 23.96 14.39 16.19
N ALA A 250 24.04 14.39 14.85
CA ALA A 250 23.54 13.28 14.04
C ALA A 250 24.17 11.93 14.39
N ALA A 251 25.48 11.88 14.65
CA ALA A 251 26.15 10.64 15.07
C ALA A 251 25.67 10.14 16.45
N ASN A 252 25.38 11.06 17.37
CA ASN A 252 24.82 10.72 18.67
C ASN A 252 23.37 10.21 18.56
N GLU A 253 22.54 10.88 17.75
CA GLU A 253 21.16 10.46 17.47
C GLU A 253 21.15 9.11 16.75
N PHE A 254 22.04 8.89 15.78
CA PHE A 254 22.17 7.61 15.11
C PHE A 254 22.54 6.47 16.07
N ARG A 255 23.41 6.73 17.06
CA ARG A 255 23.71 5.73 18.10
C ARG A 255 22.45 5.34 18.89
N ILE A 256 21.61 6.31 19.23
CA ILE A 256 20.34 6.05 19.93
C ILE A 256 19.38 5.28 19.03
N PHE A 257 19.26 5.70 17.76
CA PHE A 257 18.47 5.04 16.73
C PHE A 257 18.85 3.57 16.56
N ILE A 258 20.15 3.25 16.41
CA ILE A 258 20.58 1.87 16.18
C ILE A 258 20.43 1.00 17.43
N GLU A 259 20.60 1.56 18.63
CA GLU A 259 20.33 0.86 19.89
C GLU A 259 18.84 0.50 20.01
N ALA A 260 17.94 1.42 19.64
CA ALA A 260 16.50 1.15 19.55
C ALA A 260 16.20 0.08 18.49
N ALA A 261 16.84 0.17 17.32
CA ALA A 261 16.67 -0.79 16.23
C ALA A 261 17.09 -2.21 16.64
N GLN A 262 18.17 -2.34 17.42
CA GLN A 262 18.62 -3.62 17.96
C GLN A 262 17.65 -4.18 18.99
N ARG A 263 17.18 -3.36 19.95
CA ARG A 263 16.16 -3.78 20.93
C ARG A 263 14.88 -4.26 20.26
N ARG A 264 14.50 -3.64 19.14
CA ARG A 264 13.31 -3.97 18.36
C ARG A 264 13.55 -5.01 17.27
N GLN A 265 14.78 -5.53 17.13
CA GLN A 265 15.15 -6.52 16.12
C GLN A 265 14.87 -6.07 14.68
N VAL A 266 15.09 -4.79 14.40
CA VAL A 266 14.89 -4.16 13.08
C VAL A 266 16.18 -3.51 12.55
N ALA A 267 17.31 -3.73 13.22
CA ALA A 267 18.64 -3.29 12.77
C ALA A 267 19.06 -3.92 11.42
N LEU A 268 18.53 -5.12 11.14
CA LEU A 268 18.70 -5.85 9.89
C LEU A 268 17.32 -6.18 9.30
N MET A 269 17.04 -5.70 8.09
CA MET A 269 15.76 -5.96 7.39
C MET A 269 16.06 -6.61 6.03
N SER A 270 15.30 -7.62 5.61
CA SER A 270 15.55 -8.29 4.33
C SER A 270 14.29 -8.31 3.46
N PHE A 271 14.43 -7.89 2.20
CA PHE A 271 13.39 -7.86 1.18
C PHE A 271 13.93 -8.48 -0.11
N GLY A 272 13.44 -9.68 -0.47
CA GLY A 272 14.00 -10.46 -1.56
C GLY A 272 15.47 -10.85 -1.32
N GLU A 273 16.35 -10.61 -2.31
CA GLU A 273 17.81 -10.82 -2.18
C GLU A 273 18.55 -9.64 -1.51
N MET A 274 17.84 -8.59 -1.06
CA MET A 274 18.47 -7.40 -0.47
C MET A 274 18.34 -7.39 1.05
N THR A 275 19.44 -7.13 1.74
CA THR A 275 19.50 -7.01 3.20
C THR A 275 19.97 -5.63 3.63
N PHE A 276 19.10 -4.90 4.32
CA PHE A 276 19.38 -3.60 4.88
C PHE A 276 20.04 -3.72 6.26
N ASP A 277 21.37 -3.57 6.28
CA ASP A 277 22.16 -3.37 7.50
C ASP A 277 22.30 -1.86 7.77
N LEU A 278 21.52 -1.36 8.72
CA LEU A 278 21.49 0.06 9.08
C LEU A 278 22.84 0.56 9.62
N ALA A 279 23.53 -0.25 10.42
CA ALA A 279 24.81 0.13 11.01
C ALA A 279 25.93 0.10 9.96
N GLY A 280 25.99 -0.97 9.17
CA GLY A 280 26.99 -1.13 8.12
C GLY A 280 26.90 -0.02 7.08
N ILE A 281 25.69 0.32 6.61
CA ILE A 281 25.52 1.39 5.63
C ILE A 281 25.86 2.74 6.22
N TRP A 282 25.48 3.04 7.46
CA TRP A 282 25.83 4.29 8.11
C TRP A 282 27.35 4.49 8.12
N GLN A 283 28.08 3.48 8.61
CA GLN A 283 29.54 3.54 8.70
C GLN A 283 30.18 3.81 7.34
N VAL A 284 29.74 3.09 6.31
CA VAL A 284 30.34 3.20 4.98
C VAL A 284 29.94 4.51 4.28
N VAL A 285 28.67 4.90 4.33
CA VAL A 285 28.20 6.16 3.73
C VAL A 285 28.89 7.34 4.38
N THR A 286 28.89 7.43 5.72
CA THR A 286 29.49 8.57 6.45
C THR A 286 31.00 8.70 6.23
N SER A 287 31.71 7.58 5.98
CA SER A 287 33.14 7.61 5.64
C SER A 287 33.44 8.41 4.36
N LYS A 288 32.46 8.57 3.46
CA LYS A 288 32.63 9.33 2.22
C LYS A 288 32.55 10.82 2.35
N ARG A 289 32.24 11.36 3.53
CA ARG A 289 32.02 12.80 3.72
C ARG A 289 33.16 13.66 3.19
N HIS A 290 34.40 13.22 3.38
CA HIS A 290 35.59 13.96 2.91
C HIS A 290 35.89 13.75 1.41
N HIS A 291 35.19 12.85 0.75
CA HIS A 291 35.33 12.55 -0.67
C HIS A 291 34.23 13.18 -1.53
N LEU A 292 33.21 13.77 -0.91
CA LEU A 292 32.16 14.51 -1.61
C LEU A 292 32.68 15.85 -2.13
N LYS A 293 32.20 16.23 -3.31
CA LYS A 293 32.62 17.40 -4.08
C LYS A 293 31.41 18.26 -4.40
N ASN A 294 31.51 19.55 -4.10
CA ASN A 294 30.48 20.55 -4.46
C ASN A 294 30.42 20.78 -5.97
N ASP A 295 31.53 20.58 -6.68
CA ASP A 295 31.64 20.66 -8.14
C ASP A 295 31.52 19.29 -8.83
N GLY A 296 31.17 18.24 -8.07
CA GLY A 296 30.94 16.91 -8.61
C GLY A 296 29.69 16.89 -9.49
N LYS A 297 29.81 16.35 -10.71
CA LYS A 297 28.68 16.23 -11.64
C LYS A 297 27.55 15.42 -11.01
N SER A 298 26.38 16.05 -10.84
CA SER A 298 25.19 15.36 -10.37
C SER A 298 24.74 14.28 -11.34
N LEU A 299 24.21 13.18 -10.79
CA LEU A 299 23.57 12.10 -11.54
C LEU A 299 22.07 12.35 -11.75
N PHE A 300 21.56 13.49 -11.30
CA PHE A 300 20.18 13.94 -11.48
C PHE A 300 20.13 15.15 -12.39
N THR A 301 19.01 15.32 -13.09
CA THR A 301 18.83 16.46 -13.99
C THR A 301 18.54 17.76 -13.24
N LYS A 302 17.89 17.68 -12.06
CA LYS A 302 17.58 18.82 -11.20
C LYS A 302 17.67 18.45 -9.71
N PRO A 303 17.85 19.44 -8.80
CA PRO A 303 17.65 19.25 -7.36
C PRO A 303 16.25 18.70 -7.04
N TYR A 304 16.10 18.09 -5.86
CA TYR A 304 14.83 17.47 -5.45
C TYR A 304 13.68 18.48 -5.39
N GLU A 305 13.94 19.68 -4.87
CA GLU A 305 12.96 20.76 -4.71
C GLU A 305 12.44 21.31 -6.03
N GLU A 306 13.22 21.13 -7.11
CA GLU A 306 12.88 21.58 -8.46
C GLU A 306 12.26 20.46 -9.31
N GLN A 307 12.07 19.27 -8.72
CA GLN A 307 11.41 18.16 -9.40
C GLN A 307 9.94 18.48 -9.61
N THR A 308 9.47 18.17 -10.81
CA THR A 308 8.04 18.18 -11.11
C THR A 308 7.50 16.79 -10.80
N PHE A 309 6.87 16.68 -9.63
CA PHE A 309 6.14 15.47 -9.25
C PHE A 309 4.91 15.33 -10.12
N VAL A 310 4.63 14.10 -10.54
CA VAL A 310 3.37 13.82 -11.21
C VAL A 310 2.29 13.82 -10.13
N SER A 311 1.15 14.42 -10.46
CA SER A 311 -0.10 14.29 -9.72
C SER A 311 -1.16 13.98 -10.74
N LEU A 312 -1.51 12.71 -10.91
CA LEU A 312 -2.59 12.31 -11.78
C LEU A 312 -3.91 12.78 -11.18
N ASN A 313 -4.75 13.30 -12.06
CA ASN A 313 -5.97 14.01 -11.72
C ASN A 313 -7.00 13.08 -11.04
N GLU A 314 -8.00 13.64 -10.36
CA GLU A 314 -8.99 12.87 -9.58
C GLU A 314 -9.94 12.00 -10.42
N ASN A 315 -9.79 11.99 -11.74
CA ASN A 315 -10.63 11.24 -12.67
C ASN A 315 -9.76 10.42 -13.65
N ILE A 316 -10.35 9.36 -14.18
CA ILE A 316 -9.65 8.44 -15.09
C ILE A 316 -9.32 9.11 -16.44
N ARG A 317 -10.08 10.13 -16.86
CA ARG A 317 -9.92 10.81 -18.17
C ARG A 317 -8.57 11.46 -18.29
N ASP A 318 -8.32 12.34 -17.35
CA ASP A 318 -7.10 13.12 -17.33
C ASP A 318 -5.90 12.19 -17.06
N SER A 319 -6.08 11.15 -16.24
CA SER A 319 -5.05 10.12 -16.00
C SER A 319 -4.64 9.38 -17.29
N VAL A 320 -5.59 8.97 -18.15
CA VAL A 320 -5.28 8.30 -19.42
C VAL A 320 -4.53 9.22 -20.38
N ALA A 321 -4.95 10.48 -20.49
CA ALA A 321 -4.30 11.49 -21.33
C ALA A 321 -2.86 11.77 -20.86
N ASP A 322 -2.69 11.96 -19.55
CA ASP A 322 -1.39 12.21 -18.92
C ASP A 322 -0.44 11.04 -19.12
N ILE A 323 -0.90 9.79 -18.92
CA ILE A 323 -0.08 8.60 -19.13
C ILE A 323 0.37 8.48 -20.60
N CYS A 324 -0.52 8.73 -21.56
CA CYS A 324 -0.15 8.74 -22.98
C CYS A 324 0.97 9.74 -23.27
N MET A 325 0.84 10.96 -22.72
CA MET A 325 1.81 12.03 -22.92
C MET A 325 3.17 11.70 -22.27
N VAL A 326 3.20 11.31 -20.99
CA VAL A 326 4.44 11.08 -20.24
C VAL A 326 5.20 9.84 -20.69
N LYS A 327 4.51 8.87 -21.31
CA LYS A 327 5.12 7.66 -21.90
C LYS A 327 5.36 7.78 -23.41
N GLY A 328 4.97 8.88 -24.04
CA GLY A 328 5.16 9.12 -25.47
C GLY A 328 4.36 8.18 -26.38
N ILE A 329 3.20 7.72 -25.91
CA ILE A 329 2.32 6.80 -26.66
C ILE A 329 1.62 7.62 -27.75
N SER A 330 1.87 7.26 -29.01
CA SER A 330 1.33 7.99 -30.16
C SER A 330 -0.07 7.53 -30.53
N LYS A 331 -0.83 8.39 -31.23
CA LYS A 331 -2.12 7.99 -31.83
C LYS A 331 -1.96 6.85 -32.84
N ASP A 332 -0.84 6.81 -33.55
CA ASP A 332 -0.53 5.74 -34.51
C ASP A 332 -0.29 4.40 -33.81
N GLU A 333 0.30 4.43 -32.62
CA GLU A 333 0.46 3.24 -31.77
C GLU A 333 -0.92 2.73 -31.30
N LEU A 334 -1.81 3.62 -30.84
CA LEU A 334 -3.19 3.24 -30.49
C LEU A 334 -3.95 2.63 -31.69
N LEU A 335 -3.78 3.22 -32.88
CA LEU A 335 -4.36 2.71 -34.13
C LEU A 335 -3.83 1.31 -34.49
N SER A 336 -2.53 1.08 -34.30
CA SER A 336 -1.90 -0.22 -34.59
C SER A 336 -2.44 -1.37 -33.74
N PHE A 337 -2.95 -1.05 -32.55
CA PHE A 337 -3.61 -2.01 -31.64
C PHE A 337 -5.14 -2.08 -31.84
N GLY A 338 -5.66 -1.49 -32.92
CA GLY A 338 -7.04 -1.62 -33.34
C GLY A 338 -8.02 -0.64 -32.69
N ILE A 339 -7.55 0.45 -32.09
CA ILE A 339 -8.41 1.54 -31.60
C ILE A 339 -8.54 2.58 -32.72
N SER A 340 -9.72 2.68 -33.34
CA SER A 340 -9.94 3.61 -34.45
C SER A 340 -9.67 5.07 -34.05
N LYS A 341 -9.35 5.94 -35.01
CA LYS A 341 -9.02 7.35 -34.73
C LYS A 341 -10.15 8.06 -33.99
N GLN A 342 -11.38 7.91 -34.47
CA GLN A 342 -12.56 8.46 -33.84
C GLN A 342 -12.75 7.91 -32.43
N ARG A 343 -12.47 6.62 -32.22
CA ARG A 343 -12.62 6.00 -30.91
C ARG A 343 -11.51 6.40 -29.93
N SER A 344 -10.29 6.60 -30.41
CA SER A 344 -9.17 7.12 -29.63
C SER A 344 -9.47 8.52 -29.10
N ASP A 345 -10.03 9.41 -29.92
CA ASP A 345 -10.43 10.75 -29.48
C ASP A 345 -11.53 10.66 -28.40
N VAL A 346 -12.53 9.79 -28.58
CA VAL A 346 -13.58 9.56 -27.57
C VAL A 346 -13.02 8.97 -26.28
N ILE A 347 -12.09 8.03 -26.33
CA ILE A 347 -11.48 7.43 -25.13
C ILE A 347 -10.69 8.46 -24.31
N VAL A 348 -9.96 9.36 -25.00
CA VAL A 348 -9.19 10.42 -24.34
C VAL A 348 -10.12 11.48 -23.73
N ASP A 349 -11.24 11.78 -24.39
CA ASP A 349 -12.20 12.78 -23.90
C ASP A 349 -13.25 12.25 -22.91
N GLN A 350 -13.61 10.98 -23.02
CA GLN A 350 -14.71 10.31 -22.29
C GLN A 350 -14.35 8.83 -22.02
N PRO A 351 -13.32 8.54 -21.21
CA PRO A 351 -12.88 7.18 -20.92
C PRO A 351 -13.96 6.33 -20.24
N GLU A 352 -14.94 6.93 -19.56
CA GLU A 352 -16.05 6.24 -18.91
C GLU A 352 -16.92 5.47 -19.91
N LEU A 353 -16.86 5.82 -21.20
CA LEU A 353 -17.53 5.12 -22.29
C LEU A 353 -16.71 3.97 -22.87
N MET A 354 -15.45 3.80 -22.45
CA MET A 354 -14.58 2.71 -22.89
C MET A 354 -15.19 1.37 -22.49
N THR A 355 -15.34 0.47 -23.44
CA THR A 355 -15.81 -0.90 -23.18
C THR A 355 -14.75 -1.70 -22.44
N LEU A 356 -15.15 -2.77 -21.74
CA LEU A 356 -14.21 -3.69 -21.08
C LEU A 356 -13.09 -4.17 -22.03
N THR A 357 -13.43 -4.56 -23.26
CA THR A 357 -12.43 -5.00 -24.24
C THR A 357 -11.44 -3.89 -24.60
N GLU A 358 -11.92 -2.66 -24.78
CA GLU A 358 -11.04 -1.50 -25.05
C GLU A 358 -10.17 -1.17 -23.85
N MET A 359 -10.70 -1.34 -22.65
CA MET A 359 -9.98 -1.10 -21.41
C MET A 359 -8.85 -2.11 -21.22
N LEU A 360 -9.08 -3.41 -21.43
CA LEU A 360 -8.02 -4.41 -21.38
C LEU A 360 -6.91 -4.09 -22.38
N LYS A 361 -7.26 -3.69 -23.62
CA LYS A 361 -6.28 -3.23 -24.62
C LYS A 361 -5.53 -1.99 -24.16
N MET A 362 -6.23 -1.00 -23.62
CA MET A 362 -5.61 0.22 -23.11
C MET A 362 -4.68 -0.06 -21.93
N MET A 363 -5.04 -0.99 -21.04
CA MET A 363 -4.15 -1.42 -19.95
C MET A 363 -2.84 -1.96 -20.49
N HIS A 364 -2.87 -2.76 -21.56
CA HIS A 364 -1.67 -3.25 -22.23
C HIS A 364 -0.83 -2.14 -22.86
N ILE A 365 -1.47 -1.22 -23.57
CA ILE A 365 -0.79 -0.16 -24.32
C ILE A 365 -0.16 0.85 -23.36
N LEU A 366 -0.95 1.29 -22.37
CA LEU A 366 -0.53 2.24 -21.33
C LEU A 366 0.42 1.60 -20.30
N ARG A 367 0.49 0.26 -20.27
CA ARG A 367 1.23 -0.53 -19.27
C ARG A 367 0.78 -0.17 -17.86
N VAL A 368 -0.53 -0.23 -17.61
CA VAL A 368 -1.13 -0.02 -16.29
C VAL A 368 -1.69 -1.33 -15.77
N GLU A 369 -1.57 -1.54 -14.47
CA GLU A 369 -2.13 -2.69 -13.76
C GLU A 369 -3.44 -2.32 -13.05
N PRO A 370 -4.24 -3.31 -12.62
CA PRO A 370 -5.43 -3.06 -11.81
C PRO A 370 -5.17 -2.19 -10.57
N THR A 371 -3.96 -2.31 -9.98
CA THR A 371 -3.49 -1.45 -8.90
C THR A 371 -3.38 0.02 -9.29
N ASP A 372 -2.80 0.32 -10.47
CA ASP A 372 -2.69 1.69 -10.96
C ASP A 372 -4.07 2.32 -11.13
N ILE A 373 -5.01 1.58 -11.71
CA ILE A 373 -6.40 2.03 -11.89
C ILE A 373 -7.05 2.28 -10.52
N THR A 374 -6.82 1.41 -9.54
CA THR A 374 -7.34 1.61 -8.17
C THR A 374 -6.86 2.92 -7.55
N VAL A 375 -5.58 3.27 -7.77
CA VAL A 375 -4.98 4.53 -7.31
C VAL A 375 -5.59 5.72 -8.06
N TYR A 376 -5.61 5.67 -9.39
CA TYR A 376 -6.04 6.79 -10.25
C TYR A 376 -7.55 7.05 -10.16
N ALA A 377 -8.34 6.01 -9.95
CA ALA A 377 -9.78 6.10 -9.81
C ALA A 377 -10.26 6.20 -8.35
N LYS A 378 -9.36 6.06 -7.37
CA LYS A 378 -9.66 6.14 -5.91
C LYS A 378 -10.84 5.26 -5.44
N LEU A 379 -11.01 4.07 -6.03
CA LEU A 379 -12.24 3.24 -5.99
C LEU A 379 -12.59 2.57 -4.65
N THR A 380 -11.66 2.50 -3.71
CA THR A 380 -11.80 1.64 -2.51
C THR A 380 -12.54 2.24 -1.34
N VAL A 381 -13.37 3.28 -1.55
CA VAL A 381 -13.89 4.16 -0.49
C VAL A 381 -12.75 5.03 0.09
N ARG A 382 -12.96 6.36 0.07
CA ARG A 382 -12.07 7.36 0.67
C ARG A 382 -12.18 7.30 2.20
N THR A 383 -11.65 6.25 2.80
CA THR A 383 -11.43 6.26 4.24
C THR A 383 -10.16 7.06 4.54
N PRO A 384 -10.14 7.90 5.59
CA PRO A 384 -8.93 8.52 6.09
C PRO A 384 -7.81 7.48 6.24
N GLY A 385 -6.76 7.62 5.44
CA GLY A 385 -5.51 6.92 5.71
C GLY A 385 -4.94 7.39 7.04
N VAL A 386 -3.98 6.65 7.61
CA VAL A 386 -3.34 7.07 8.87
C VAL A 386 -2.58 8.40 8.73
N ASP A 387 -2.24 8.82 7.51
CA ASP A 387 -1.73 10.18 7.22
C ASP A 387 -2.81 11.26 7.27
N TRP A 388 -4.06 10.90 6.99
CA TRP A 388 -5.19 11.81 7.17
C TRP A 388 -5.62 11.90 8.63
N ASN A 389 -5.22 10.98 9.52
CA ASN A 389 -5.42 11.20 10.94
C ASN A 389 -4.68 12.44 11.46
N ASP A 390 -3.59 12.90 10.82
CA ASP A 390 -3.00 14.22 11.09
C ASP A 390 -3.99 15.34 10.68
N SER A 391 -4.75 15.13 9.59
CA SER A 391 -5.83 16.02 9.16
C SER A 391 -7.05 15.95 10.10
N PHE A 392 -7.35 14.79 10.70
CA PHE A 392 -8.50 14.57 11.59
C PHE A 392 -8.21 14.81 13.07
N ALA A 393 -6.95 14.80 13.51
CA ALA A 393 -6.58 15.16 14.88
C ALA A 393 -6.90 16.64 15.16
N ALA A 394 -6.94 17.47 14.12
CA ALA A 394 -7.39 18.86 14.20
C ALA A 394 -8.92 19.01 14.04
N CYS A 395 -9.64 17.95 13.67
CA CYS A 395 -11.09 18.02 13.51
C CYS A 395 -11.79 18.14 14.86
N THR A 396 -12.75 19.04 14.90
CA THR A 396 -13.63 19.27 16.05
C THR A 396 -14.78 18.27 16.05
N ALA A 397 -15.53 18.22 17.15
CA ALA A 397 -16.77 17.45 17.24
C ALA A 397 -17.79 17.82 16.14
N GLU A 398 -17.86 19.10 15.76
CA GLU A 398 -18.78 19.56 14.71
C GLU A 398 -18.32 19.13 13.31
N ASP A 399 -17.01 19.09 13.06
CA ASP A 399 -16.46 18.59 11.80
C ASP A 399 -16.84 17.11 11.61
N PHE A 400 -16.59 16.28 12.63
CA PHE A 400 -16.96 14.87 12.59
C PHE A 400 -18.47 14.67 12.43
N LYS A 401 -19.29 15.41 13.17
CA LYS A 401 -20.74 15.35 13.04
C LYS A 401 -21.21 15.68 11.62
N THR A 402 -20.67 16.74 11.02
CA THR A 402 -20.99 17.14 9.63
C THR A 402 -20.61 16.04 8.64
N MET A 403 -19.42 15.45 8.80
CA MET A 403 -18.95 14.38 7.92
C MET A 403 -19.79 13.10 8.05
N ILE A 404 -20.14 12.69 9.27
CA ILE A 404 -20.99 11.53 9.53
C ILE A 404 -22.37 11.75 8.89
N GLN A 405 -23.02 12.88 9.18
CA GLN A 405 -24.35 13.19 8.64
C GLN A 405 -24.35 13.27 7.11
N THR A 406 -23.31 13.85 6.51
CA THR A 406 -23.21 13.95 5.04
C THR A 406 -23.21 12.58 4.38
N GLU A 407 -22.51 11.60 4.96
CA GLU A 407 -22.45 10.24 4.45
C GLU A 407 -23.75 9.47 4.74
N GLU A 408 -24.36 9.65 5.91
CA GLU A 408 -25.66 9.04 6.23
C GLU A 408 -26.77 9.55 5.31
N ASP A 409 -26.86 10.87 5.09
CA ASP A 409 -27.81 11.49 4.16
C ASP A 409 -27.55 11.03 2.71
N ALA A 410 -26.29 10.78 2.34
CA ALA A 410 -25.96 10.24 1.03
C ALA A 410 -26.39 8.78 0.90
N TYR A 411 -26.20 7.96 1.95
CA TYR A 411 -26.67 6.59 1.99
C TYR A 411 -28.19 6.50 1.91
N GLU A 412 -28.93 7.32 2.66
CA GLU A 412 -30.40 7.35 2.61
C GLU A 412 -30.94 7.69 1.21
N ARG A 413 -30.24 8.55 0.46
CA ARG A 413 -30.64 8.96 -0.90
C ARG A 413 -30.27 7.95 -1.99
N THR A 414 -29.17 7.24 -1.82
CA THR A 414 -28.55 6.45 -2.90
C THR A 414 -28.53 4.94 -2.63
N GLU A 415 -28.76 4.54 -1.38
CA GLU A 415 -28.56 3.19 -0.86
C GLU A 415 -27.17 2.60 -1.16
N ASN A 416 -26.18 3.46 -1.45
CA ASN A 416 -24.84 3.02 -1.83
C ASN A 416 -24.02 2.66 -0.56
N PRO A 417 -23.65 1.38 -0.36
CA PRO A 417 -22.99 0.93 0.87
C PRO A 417 -21.68 1.65 1.20
N ARG A 418 -21.01 2.24 0.20
CA ARG A 418 -19.81 3.06 0.39
C ARG A 418 -20.03 4.18 1.41
N HIS A 419 -21.18 4.86 1.32
CA HIS A 419 -21.51 5.98 2.20
C HIS A 419 -21.71 5.50 3.64
N LEU A 420 -22.39 4.37 3.82
CA LEU A 420 -22.54 3.76 5.14
C LEU A 420 -21.19 3.38 5.78
N LEU A 421 -20.29 2.76 5.00
CA LEU A 421 -18.94 2.42 5.46
C LEU A 421 -18.10 3.65 5.86
N ASN A 422 -18.24 4.75 5.11
CA ASN A 422 -17.61 6.03 5.47
C ASN A 422 -18.14 6.56 6.80
N SER A 423 -19.46 6.59 7.00
CA SER A 423 -20.06 6.99 8.27
C SER A 423 -19.51 6.16 9.43
N PHE A 424 -19.51 4.83 9.31
CA PHE A 424 -18.94 3.95 10.34
C PHE A 424 -17.48 4.25 10.65
N THR A 425 -16.69 4.59 9.64
CA THR A 425 -15.30 4.97 9.87
C THR A 425 -15.20 6.30 10.62
N TYR A 426 -15.95 7.33 10.19
CA TYR A 426 -15.93 8.64 10.85
C TYR A 426 -16.44 8.56 12.29
N ARG A 427 -17.47 7.75 12.56
CA ARG A 427 -17.94 7.47 13.94
C ARG A 427 -16.84 6.85 14.80
N GLY A 428 -16.13 5.84 14.28
CA GLY A 428 -15.01 5.22 14.97
C GLY A 428 -13.85 6.18 15.25
N LEU A 429 -13.53 7.08 14.29
CA LEU A 429 -12.50 8.11 14.46
C LEU A 429 -12.92 9.18 15.47
N ALA A 430 -14.16 9.68 15.38
CA ALA A 430 -14.72 10.64 16.32
C ALA A 430 -14.65 10.09 17.76
N GLY A 431 -15.05 8.83 17.95
CA GLY A 431 -14.92 8.15 19.24
C GLY A 431 -13.50 8.13 19.77
N GLN A 432 -12.54 7.71 18.94
CA GLN A 432 -11.11 7.66 19.32
C GLN A 432 -10.49 9.03 19.66
N HIS A 433 -11.00 10.12 19.10
CA HIS A 433 -10.42 11.45 19.26
C HIS A 433 -11.14 12.32 20.29
N LEU A 434 -12.42 12.07 20.55
CA LEU A 434 -13.28 12.99 21.30
C LEU A 434 -13.87 12.38 22.58
N ILE A 435 -13.84 11.05 22.74
CA ILE A 435 -14.52 10.35 23.84
C ILE A 435 -13.49 9.63 24.72
N ASP A 436 -13.39 10.06 25.97
CA ASP A 436 -12.60 9.38 27.00
C ASP A 436 -13.11 7.95 27.21
N LYS A 437 -12.19 6.97 27.32
CA LYS A 437 -12.55 5.55 27.46
C LYS A 437 -13.52 5.06 26.37
N TRP A 438 -13.40 5.58 25.15
CA TRP A 438 -14.24 5.26 24.00
C TRP A 438 -14.57 3.76 23.87
N LEU A 439 -13.58 2.87 24.03
CA LEU A 439 -13.79 1.43 23.87
C LEU A 439 -14.77 0.80 24.89
N LEU A 440 -15.10 1.53 25.96
CA LEU A 440 -16.06 1.14 26.99
C LEU A 440 -17.39 1.91 26.90
N SER A 441 -17.55 2.80 25.92
CA SER A 441 -18.73 3.67 25.81
C SER A 441 -19.92 2.99 25.13
N ASP A 442 -21.13 3.51 25.38
CA ASP A 442 -22.36 3.09 24.71
C ASP A 442 -22.30 3.37 23.19
N ASP A 443 -21.61 4.43 22.78
CA ASP A 443 -21.43 4.79 21.37
C ASP A 443 -20.57 3.76 20.63
N ALA A 444 -19.53 3.21 21.28
CA ALA A 444 -18.72 2.14 20.70
C ALA A 444 -19.52 0.85 20.59
N ALA A 445 -20.35 0.53 21.60
CA ALA A 445 -21.26 -0.61 21.55
C ALA A 445 -22.32 -0.45 20.44
N GLN A 446 -22.87 0.76 20.26
CA GLN A 446 -23.82 1.04 19.18
C GLN A 446 -23.16 0.93 17.80
N LEU A 447 -21.97 1.51 17.62
CA LEU A 447 -21.20 1.36 16.38
C LEU A 447 -20.92 -0.11 16.07
N ALA A 448 -20.55 -0.90 17.08
CA ALA A 448 -20.30 -2.32 16.93
C ALA A 448 -21.53 -3.07 16.42
N ARG A 449 -22.71 -2.84 17.02
CA ARG A 449 -23.97 -3.43 16.57
C ARG A 449 -24.34 -3.02 15.15
N ASP A 450 -24.18 -1.75 14.80
CA ASP A 450 -24.51 -1.25 13.47
C ASP A 450 -23.60 -1.87 12.40
N VAL A 451 -22.28 -1.88 12.67
CA VAL A 451 -21.29 -2.49 11.78
C VAL A 451 -21.51 -3.99 11.68
N GLN A 452 -21.80 -4.66 12.80
CA GLN A 452 -22.09 -6.10 12.80
C GLN A 452 -23.35 -6.40 11.99
N GLY A 453 -24.44 -5.64 12.17
CA GLY A 453 -25.66 -5.80 11.40
C GLY A 453 -25.43 -5.64 9.89
N TYR A 454 -24.59 -4.69 9.50
CA TYR A 454 -24.15 -4.54 8.10
C TYR A 454 -23.34 -5.76 7.63
N LEU A 455 -22.31 -6.15 8.35
CA LEU A 455 -21.39 -7.22 7.94
C LEU A 455 -22.04 -8.61 7.91
N ASP A 456 -22.93 -8.91 8.87
CA ASP A 456 -23.71 -10.14 8.93
C ASP A 456 -24.75 -10.23 7.80
N SER A 457 -25.09 -9.10 7.17
CA SER A 457 -25.93 -9.07 5.97
C SER A 457 -25.17 -9.48 4.70
N LEU A 458 -23.83 -9.52 4.72
CA LEU A 458 -23.01 -9.82 3.55
C LEU A 458 -22.59 -11.29 3.54
N GLN A 459 -22.59 -11.92 2.36
CA GLN A 459 -22.03 -13.26 2.17
C GLN A 459 -20.54 -13.25 1.83
N VAL A 460 -20.03 -12.15 1.27
CA VAL A 460 -18.63 -11.96 0.90
C VAL A 460 -18.21 -10.54 1.29
N TRP A 461 -17.01 -10.44 1.87
CA TRP A 461 -16.41 -9.17 2.27
C TRP A 461 -15.30 -8.78 1.30
N GLN A 462 -15.10 -7.48 1.14
CA GLN A 462 -14.04 -6.85 0.36
C GLN A 462 -13.13 -6.06 1.30
N GLU A 463 -11.98 -5.61 0.82
CA GLU A 463 -10.97 -4.81 1.50
C GLU A 463 -11.63 -3.67 2.28
N ALA A 464 -12.63 -3.02 1.67
CA ALA A 464 -13.33 -1.91 2.28
C ALA A 464 -14.06 -2.28 3.57
N ASP A 465 -14.69 -3.46 3.61
CA ASP A 465 -15.50 -3.95 4.72
C ASP A 465 -14.61 -4.36 5.91
N HIS A 466 -13.45 -4.97 5.62
CA HIS A 466 -12.46 -5.35 6.62
C HIS A 466 -11.92 -4.13 7.41
N ARG A 467 -11.97 -2.91 6.86
CA ARG A 467 -11.53 -1.71 7.60
C ARG A 467 -12.42 -1.38 8.80
N VAL A 468 -13.71 -1.68 8.71
CA VAL A 468 -14.68 -1.44 9.80
C VAL A 468 -14.91 -2.69 10.65
N ALA A 469 -14.55 -3.87 10.15
CA ALA A 469 -14.71 -5.15 10.85
C ALA A 469 -14.15 -5.18 12.27
N ARG A 470 -13.05 -4.46 12.52
CA ARG A 470 -12.47 -4.29 13.85
C ARG A 470 -13.44 -3.73 14.91
N TRP A 471 -14.51 -3.05 14.50
CA TRP A 471 -15.54 -2.51 15.38
C TRP A 471 -16.64 -3.50 15.72
N ALA A 472 -16.98 -4.39 14.77
CA ALA A 472 -18.11 -5.31 14.88
C ALA A 472 -18.06 -6.22 16.12
N MET A 473 -16.87 -6.46 16.65
CA MET A 473 -16.63 -7.41 17.74
C MET A 473 -16.63 -6.78 19.13
N LEU A 474 -16.77 -5.44 19.24
CA LEU A 474 -16.68 -4.72 20.52
C LEU A 474 -17.88 -4.96 21.47
N ASP A 475 -19.05 -5.31 20.93
CA ASP A 475 -20.28 -5.57 21.71
C ASP A 475 -20.58 -7.07 21.89
N CYS A 476 -19.71 -7.95 21.38
CA CYS A 476 -19.94 -9.40 21.44
C CYS A 476 -19.55 -9.97 22.81
N GLU A 477 -20.51 -10.47 23.59
CA GLU A 477 -20.24 -11.05 24.92
C GLU A 477 -19.54 -12.42 24.85
N ASP A 478 -19.87 -13.26 23.87
CA ASP A 478 -19.25 -14.58 23.71
C ASP A 478 -17.90 -14.51 22.99
N ILE A 479 -16.84 -14.87 23.73
CA ILE A 479 -15.49 -14.88 23.19
C ILE A 479 -15.28 -15.92 22.09
N GLU A 480 -15.99 -17.04 22.11
CA GLU A 480 -15.89 -18.05 21.06
C GLU A 480 -16.47 -17.53 19.74
N ASP A 481 -17.54 -16.71 19.81
CA ASP A 481 -18.11 -16.04 18.64
C ASP A 481 -17.15 -14.96 18.08
N VAL A 482 -16.51 -14.17 18.94
CA VAL A 482 -15.43 -13.22 18.52
C VAL A 482 -14.32 -13.95 17.76
N ILE A 483 -13.85 -15.08 18.30
CA ILE A 483 -12.77 -15.87 17.69
C ILE A 483 -13.22 -16.51 16.38
N TYR A 484 -14.40 -17.12 16.37
CA TYR A 484 -14.99 -17.73 15.18
C TYR A 484 -15.09 -16.70 14.06
N ARG A 485 -15.64 -15.52 14.38
CA ARG A 485 -15.77 -14.41 13.43
C ARG A 485 -14.42 -13.99 12.90
N ALA A 486 -13.43 -13.67 13.75
CA ALA A 486 -12.10 -13.27 13.30
C ALA A 486 -11.40 -14.31 12.41
N LEU A 487 -11.55 -15.61 12.72
CA LEU A 487 -11.01 -16.68 11.87
C LEU A 487 -11.79 -16.84 10.56
N PHE A 488 -13.11 -16.66 10.59
CA PHE A 488 -13.93 -16.59 9.38
C PHE A 488 -13.51 -15.42 8.49
N LEU A 489 -13.18 -14.25 9.07
CA LEU A 489 -12.68 -13.08 8.33
C LEU A 489 -11.36 -13.40 7.65
N SER A 490 -10.48 -14.14 8.33
CA SER A 490 -9.15 -14.46 7.82
C SER A 490 -9.17 -15.36 6.57
N ARG A 491 -10.20 -16.22 6.42
CA ARG A 491 -10.37 -17.12 5.27
C ARG A 491 -10.79 -16.40 4.00
N HIS A 492 -11.41 -15.23 4.12
CA HIS A 492 -11.81 -14.41 2.98
C HIS A 492 -10.69 -13.49 2.48
N VAL A 493 -9.54 -13.49 3.18
CA VAL A 493 -8.38 -12.64 2.93
C VAL A 493 -7.14 -13.48 2.62
N GLU A 494 -7.32 -14.66 2.03
CA GLU A 494 -6.21 -15.54 1.60
C GLU A 494 -5.32 -14.89 0.52
N ASN A 495 -5.82 -13.86 -0.17
CA ASN A 495 -5.15 -13.10 -1.20
C ASN A 495 -4.60 -11.74 -0.70
N ARG A 496 -3.74 -11.76 0.33
CA ARG A 496 -3.26 -10.57 1.08
C ARG A 496 -2.49 -9.52 0.26
N ASP A 497 -1.97 -9.90 -0.89
CA ASP A 497 -1.05 -9.10 -1.70
C ASP A 497 -1.66 -7.81 -2.30
N ILE A 498 -3.00 -7.74 -2.36
CA ILE A 498 -3.76 -6.60 -2.88
C ILE A 498 -4.17 -5.58 -1.82
N PHE A 499 -4.08 -5.91 -0.53
CA PHE A 499 -4.54 -5.01 0.53
C PHE A 499 -3.58 -3.82 0.73
N ARG A 500 -4.14 -2.68 1.14
CA ARG A 500 -3.41 -1.48 1.60
C ARG A 500 -2.44 -1.87 2.73
N THR A 501 -1.14 -1.92 2.41
CA THR A 501 -0.04 -2.30 3.32
C THR A 501 -0.19 -3.74 3.86
N PRO A 502 0.86 -4.41 4.37
CA PRO A 502 0.69 -5.80 4.80
C PRO A 502 -0.43 -5.83 5.83
N LEU A 503 -1.52 -6.56 5.57
CA LEU A 503 -2.68 -6.66 6.45
C LEU A 503 -2.76 -8.08 7.01
N ASN A 504 -2.59 -8.22 8.32
CA ASN A 504 -3.05 -9.40 9.02
C ASN A 504 -4.39 -9.08 9.67
N VAL A 505 -5.47 -9.48 8.99
CA VAL A 505 -6.86 -9.18 9.39
C VAL A 505 -7.15 -9.65 10.81
N VAL A 506 -6.65 -10.84 11.20
CA VAL A 506 -6.84 -11.34 12.57
C VAL A 506 -6.17 -10.41 13.59
N LEU A 507 -4.94 -9.99 13.32
CA LEU A 507 -4.22 -9.09 14.23
C LEU A 507 -4.81 -7.68 14.25
N HIS A 508 -5.32 -7.20 13.11
CA HIS A 508 -5.92 -5.89 12.99
C HIS A 508 -7.30 -5.83 13.67
N ASP A 509 -8.15 -6.82 13.42
CA ASP A 509 -9.56 -6.78 13.81
C ASP A 509 -9.76 -7.15 15.29
N LEU A 510 -8.89 -7.99 15.85
CA LEU A 510 -8.95 -8.37 17.26
C LEU A 510 -8.29 -7.36 18.20
N GLU A 511 -7.46 -6.42 17.70
CA GLU A 511 -6.74 -5.45 18.53
C GLU A 511 -7.69 -4.60 19.41
N PRO A 512 -8.78 -3.99 18.89
CA PRO A 512 -9.71 -3.24 19.74
C PRO A 512 -10.37 -4.09 20.84
N VAL A 513 -10.70 -5.35 20.54
CA VAL A 513 -11.35 -6.26 21.50
C VAL A 513 -10.38 -6.74 22.57
N LEU A 514 -9.12 -7.00 22.19
CA LEU A 514 -8.04 -7.31 23.12
C LEU A 514 -7.85 -6.17 24.12
N ILE A 515 -7.79 -4.93 23.63
CA ILE A 515 -7.64 -3.73 24.45
C ILE A 515 -8.88 -3.52 25.34
N GLN A 516 -10.09 -3.73 24.81
CA GLN A 516 -11.31 -3.62 25.62
C GLN A 516 -11.30 -4.64 26.78
N ALA A 517 -10.86 -5.88 26.55
CA ALA A 517 -10.72 -6.88 27.60
C ALA A 517 -9.69 -6.45 28.67
N LEU A 518 -8.58 -5.85 28.25
CA LEU A 518 -7.58 -5.28 29.15
C LEU A 518 -8.17 -4.17 30.03
N LEU A 519 -8.93 -3.22 29.44
CA LEU A 519 -9.57 -2.12 30.16
C LEU A 519 -10.64 -2.61 31.14
N LYS A 520 -11.40 -3.65 30.77
CA LYS A 520 -12.38 -4.32 31.65
C LYS A 520 -11.74 -5.22 32.71
N ARG A 521 -10.41 -5.40 32.67
CA ARG A 521 -9.64 -6.35 33.50
C ARG A 521 -10.12 -7.80 33.38
N ASP A 522 -10.59 -8.20 32.19
CA ASP A 522 -11.01 -9.58 31.90
C ASP A 522 -9.85 -10.39 31.32
N GLN A 523 -9.05 -10.98 32.22
CA GLN A 523 -7.87 -11.77 31.85
C GLN A 523 -8.23 -13.01 31.02
N THR A 524 -9.33 -13.69 31.35
CA THR A 524 -9.72 -14.92 30.64
C THR A 524 -10.05 -14.63 29.18
N ARG A 525 -10.81 -13.56 28.93
CA ARG A 525 -11.12 -13.10 27.57
C ARG A 525 -9.86 -12.62 26.84
N PHE A 526 -9.02 -11.84 27.52
CA PHE A 526 -7.76 -11.34 26.97
C PHE A 526 -6.84 -12.49 26.50
N ASP A 527 -6.60 -13.48 27.35
CA ASP A 527 -5.69 -14.61 27.06
C ASP A 527 -6.16 -15.44 25.86
N LYS A 528 -7.48 -15.65 25.74
CA LYS A 528 -8.09 -16.34 24.60
C LYS A 528 -7.85 -15.58 23.28
N ILE A 529 -8.08 -14.26 23.27
CA ILE A 529 -7.85 -13.42 22.08
C ILE A 529 -6.37 -13.43 21.71
N LEU A 530 -5.49 -13.18 22.69
CA LEU A 530 -4.05 -13.14 22.46
C LEU A 530 -3.51 -14.47 21.93
N THR A 531 -4.05 -15.60 22.40
CA THR A 531 -3.70 -16.93 21.89
C THR A 531 -4.04 -17.09 20.40
N VAL A 532 -5.21 -16.61 19.97
CA VAL A 532 -5.63 -16.67 18.57
C VAL A 532 -4.76 -15.76 17.69
N MET A 533 -4.49 -14.54 18.15
CA MET A 533 -3.58 -13.61 17.47
C MET A 533 -2.18 -14.22 17.31
N ASN A 534 -1.61 -14.81 18.37
CA ASN A 534 -0.32 -15.48 18.32
C ASN A 534 -0.30 -16.67 17.35
N ARG A 535 -1.37 -17.49 17.31
CA ARG A 535 -1.51 -18.57 16.32
C ARG A 535 -1.55 -18.05 14.88
N ALA A 536 -2.33 -17.00 14.64
CA ALA A 536 -2.45 -16.39 13.31
C ALA A 536 -1.11 -15.80 12.84
N ALA A 537 -0.35 -15.18 13.75
CA ALA A 537 0.99 -14.67 13.45
C ALA A 537 1.98 -15.81 13.15
N ALA A 538 1.96 -16.89 13.94
CA ALA A 538 2.83 -18.04 13.74
C ALA A 538 2.55 -18.79 12.42
N GLY A 539 1.29 -18.77 11.96
CA GLY A 539 0.86 -19.38 10.70
C GLY A 539 1.26 -18.61 9.44
N ASP A 540 1.67 -17.33 9.54
CA ASP A 540 2.03 -16.50 8.39
C ASP A 540 3.47 -15.96 8.47
N SER A 541 4.39 -16.75 7.95
CA SER A 541 5.81 -16.40 7.87
C SER A 541 6.12 -15.21 6.96
N LYS A 542 5.26 -14.87 5.99
CA LYS A 542 5.49 -13.73 5.08
C LYS A 542 5.21 -12.41 5.78
N ILE A 543 4.11 -12.34 6.53
CA ILE A 543 3.76 -11.13 7.27
C ILE A 543 4.77 -10.80 8.36
N MET A 544 5.34 -11.83 9.01
CA MET A 544 6.32 -11.63 10.06
C MET A 544 7.68 -11.09 9.57
N GLN A 545 7.91 -11.03 8.25
CA GLN A 545 9.06 -10.31 7.68
C GLN A 545 8.94 -8.80 7.94
N TRP A 546 7.72 -8.29 8.05
CA TRP A 546 7.45 -6.87 8.30
C TRP A 546 7.58 -6.53 9.79
N ALA A 547 8.43 -5.55 10.08
CA ALA A 547 8.63 -4.96 11.39
C ALA A 547 7.34 -4.39 11.99
N ASN A 548 6.44 -3.84 11.18
CA ASN A 548 5.15 -3.32 11.65
C ASN A 548 4.33 -4.39 12.42
N TRP A 549 4.25 -5.61 11.89
CA TRP A 549 3.49 -6.69 12.53
C TRP A 549 4.20 -7.31 13.72
N ARG A 550 5.53 -7.48 13.64
CA ARG A 550 6.33 -7.91 14.78
C ARG A 550 6.20 -6.93 15.96
N THR A 551 6.19 -5.63 15.66
CA THR A 551 5.95 -4.55 16.62
C THR A 551 4.58 -4.65 17.27
N ARG A 552 3.51 -4.77 16.48
CA ARG A 552 2.14 -4.91 17.02
C ARG A 552 2.02 -6.14 17.93
N MET A 553 2.58 -7.28 17.51
CA MET A 553 2.60 -8.49 18.34
C MET A 553 3.37 -8.29 19.65
N ALA A 554 4.51 -7.58 19.61
CA ALA A 554 5.25 -7.26 20.82
C ALA A 554 4.42 -6.41 21.79
N ILE A 555 3.70 -5.39 21.30
CA ILE A 555 2.80 -4.57 22.11
C ILE A 555 1.67 -5.42 22.72
N ASN A 556 1.01 -6.26 21.91
CA ASN A 556 -0.07 -7.12 22.38
C ASN A 556 0.38 -8.08 23.47
N ASN A 557 1.60 -8.62 23.36
CA ASN A 557 2.18 -9.46 24.41
C ASN A 557 2.56 -8.65 25.67
N LEU A 558 3.00 -7.39 25.53
CA LEU A 558 3.24 -6.51 26.67
C LEU A 558 1.97 -6.22 27.47
N TYR A 559 0.82 -6.09 26.80
CA TYR A 559 -0.47 -5.90 27.46
C TYR A 559 -0.82 -7.01 28.45
N ALA A 560 -0.37 -8.25 28.23
CA ALA A 560 -0.58 -9.35 29.16
C ALA A 560 0.04 -9.08 30.55
N THR A 561 1.14 -8.31 30.59
CA THR A 561 1.87 -8.01 31.83
C THR A 561 1.04 -7.15 32.79
N PHE A 562 0.04 -6.41 32.30
CA PHE A 562 -0.80 -5.57 33.17
C PHE A 562 -1.62 -6.36 34.19
N PHE A 563 -1.96 -7.62 33.90
CA PHE A 563 -2.73 -8.43 34.84
C PHE A 563 -1.91 -8.82 36.08
N ASP A 564 -0.59 -8.94 35.93
CA ASP A 564 0.32 -9.38 36.99
C ASP A 564 1.08 -8.19 37.62
N ASP A 565 1.63 -7.30 36.80
CA ASP A 565 2.42 -6.13 37.21
C ASP A 565 2.15 -4.92 36.30
N PRO A 566 1.11 -4.13 36.61
CA PRO A 566 0.73 -2.95 35.83
C PRO A 566 1.82 -1.88 35.76
N VAL A 567 2.63 -1.72 36.81
CA VAL A 567 3.69 -0.69 36.87
C VAL A 567 4.82 -1.06 35.93
N GLU A 568 5.27 -2.31 35.96
CA GLU A 568 6.28 -2.81 35.05
C GLU A 568 5.77 -2.80 33.59
N ALA A 569 4.51 -3.16 33.36
CA ALA A 569 3.90 -3.13 32.03
C ALA A 569 3.89 -1.71 31.44
N MET A 570 3.47 -0.71 32.21
CA MET A 570 3.54 0.71 31.82
C MET A 570 4.97 1.13 31.46
N ARG A 571 5.93 0.80 32.33
CA ARG A 571 7.35 1.12 32.10
C ARG A 571 7.89 0.48 30.80
N GLN A 572 7.49 -0.75 30.50
CA GLN A 572 7.89 -1.41 29.25
C GLN A 572 7.23 -0.80 28.01
N LEU A 573 5.96 -0.40 28.11
CA LEU A 573 5.26 0.31 27.03
C LEU A 573 5.84 1.70 26.78
N GLU A 574 6.14 2.48 27.82
CA GLU A 574 6.82 3.77 27.66
C GLU A 574 8.18 3.64 26.96
N ARG A 575 8.95 2.61 27.33
CA ARG A 575 10.20 2.26 26.63
C ARG A 575 9.94 1.84 25.18
N PHE A 576 8.87 1.10 24.93
CA PHE A 576 8.41 0.75 23.58
C PHE A 576 8.18 2.00 22.74
N PHE A 577 7.37 2.92 23.24
CA PHE A 577 7.02 4.13 22.53
C PHE A 577 8.21 5.07 22.38
N THR A 578 9.11 5.10 23.34
CA THR A 578 10.39 5.82 23.23
C THR A 578 11.23 5.24 22.08
N ASP A 579 11.46 3.92 22.05
CA ASP A 579 12.19 3.28 20.95
C ASP A 579 11.52 3.53 19.59
N TYR A 580 10.19 3.41 19.53
CA TYR A 580 9.42 3.67 18.32
C TYR A 580 9.58 5.12 17.83
N HIS A 581 9.56 6.08 18.76
CA HIS A 581 9.78 7.49 18.46
C HIS A 581 11.19 7.71 17.92
N MET A 582 12.22 7.14 18.57
CA MET A 582 13.60 7.20 18.10
C MET A 582 13.77 6.57 16.71
N LEU A 583 13.01 5.52 16.40
CA LEU A 583 13.08 4.84 15.11
C LEU A 583 12.37 5.59 13.98
N THR A 584 11.34 6.38 14.28
CA THR A 584 10.48 6.97 13.23
C THR A 584 10.56 8.48 13.14
N GLY A 585 11.27 9.15 14.07
CA GLY A 585 11.41 10.60 14.13
C GLY A 585 10.11 11.36 14.43
N LYS A 586 8.97 10.68 14.51
CA LYS A 586 7.64 11.29 14.68
C LYS A 586 7.00 10.87 16.01
N PRO A 587 6.43 11.80 16.78
CA PRO A 587 5.74 11.48 18.03
C PRO A 587 4.30 10.95 17.81
N PHE A 588 3.77 10.96 16.58
CA PHE A 588 2.34 10.75 16.35
C PHE A 588 1.79 9.39 16.79
N ILE A 589 2.53 8.29 16.58
CA ILE A 589 2.05 6.98 17.05
C ILE A 589 1.97 6.98 18.58
N THR A 590 2.89 7.67 19.25
CA THR A 590 2.88 7.76 20.71
C THR A 590 1.68 8.54 21.25
N SER A 591 1.10 9.53 20.54
CA SER A 591 -0.06 10.28 21.06
C SER A 591 -1.35 9.46 21.12
N ARG A 592 -1.63 8.62 20.10
CA ARG A 592 -2.77 7.69 20.13
C ARG A 592 -2.62 6.65 21.23
N TYR A 593 -1.41 6.09 21.35
CA TYR A 593 -1.12 5.19 22.44
C TYR A 593 -1.11 5.92 23.79
N GLN A 594 -0.81 7.22 23.87
CA GLN A 594 -0.86 8.00 25.11
C GLN A 594 -2.29 8.08 25.68
N VAL A 595 -3.28 8.37 24.83
CA VAL A 595 -4.70 8.36 25.25
C VAL A 595 -5.09 6.98 25.76
N LEU A 596 -4.73 5.93 25.01
CA LEU A 596 -4.98 4.56 25.43
C LEU A 596 -4.24 4.20 26.73
N LEU A 597 -3.00 4.64 26.89
CA LEU A 597 -2.20 4.43 28.09
C LEU A 597 -2.80 5.14 29.30
N ASN A 598 -3.38 6.33 29.12
CA ASN A 598 -4.11 7.02 30.18
C ASN A 598 -5.36 6.22 30.58
N ASP A 599 -6.14 5.75 29.60
CA ASP A 599 -7.31 4.90 29.86
C ASP A 599 -6.93 3.61 30.61
N ILE A 600 -5.83 2.97 30.22
CA ILE A 600 -5.29 1.80 30.90
C ILE A 600 -4.79 2.16 32.31
N SER A 601 -4.02 3.24 32.45
CA SER A 601 -3.48 3.73 33.73
C SER A 601 -4.60 3.98 34.74
N ASP A 602 -5.64 4.70 34.33
CA ASP A 602 -6.86 4.91 35.10
C ASP A 602 -7.53 3.59 35.48
N SER A 603 -7.68 2.70 34.49
CA SER A 603 -8.32 1.40 34.69
C SER A 603 -7.56 0.54 35.68
N TYR A 604 -6.24 0.71 35.83
CA TYR A 604 -5.38 0.00 36.78
C TYR A 604 -5.07 0.77 38.07
N GLY A 605 -5.51 2.03 38.19
CA GLY A 605 -5.29 2.87 39.38
C GLY A 605 -3.84 3.35 39.52
N LEU A 606 -3.17 3.63 38.41
CA LEU A 606 -1.76 4.03 38.36
C LEU A 606 -1.55 5.56 38.28
N ALA A 607 -2.64 6.33 38.19
CA ALA A 607 -2.64 7.79 38.06
C ALA A 607 -2.38 8.53 39.39
#